data_AF-A0A8J5CYU0-F1
#
_entry.id   AF-A0A8J5CYU0-F1
#
_cell.length_a   1.000
_cell.length_b   1.000
_cell.length_c   1.000
_cell.angle_alpha   90.00
_cell.angle_beta   90.00
_cell.angle_gamma   90.00
#
_symmetry.space_group_name_H-M   'P 1'
#
loop_
_entity.id
_entity.type
_entity.pdbx_description
1 polymer ?
#
loop_
_entity_poly.entity_id
_entity_poly.type
_entity_poly.pdbx_seq_one_letter_code
_entity_poly.pdbx_strand_id
1 'polypeptide(L)'
;MGDVFKSSYGPSRGPNIPLLVRFRDRWSLIDQSSWSSAMEKDSLHALLTGALSEHRERALHELKSALEGGTHPREDYEELWLSYLFLGGDLGKDYRFRAPGAFHQARWMAKGIYALKVFLFRGQVKLTAQELQAMEDISLFVALLYATKWNEAMVPQRAPLNDLLFMRDLSRGIPKPGVADVALKAFRRHLWTRRTLNSLLPGREEEVGTLLEKSPETWETEATFLDMKRNVSQMKVVNDAAERGIALATSFNSIITKDEVQQQYLLKVVAKHRREQPSTSKAAYME
;
A
#
# COMPACT_ATOMS: atom_id res chain seq x y z
N MET A 1 -4.86 5.33 -0.97
CA MET A 1 -4.83 5.73 -2.40
C MET A 1 -6.19 6.21 -2.91
N GLY A 2 -7.26 5.40 -2.84
CA GLY A 2 -8.52 5.80 -3.48
C GLY A 2 -9.16 7.09 -2.98
N ASP A 3 -9.12 7.32 -1.67
CA ASP A 3 -9.61 8.57 -1.08
C ASP A 3 -8.70 9.75 -1.39
N VAL A 4 -7.38 9.53 -1.49
CA VAL A 4 -6.41 10.56 -1.92
C VAL A 4 -6.74 11.03 -3.32
N PHE A 5 -6.93 10.11 -4.27
CA PHE A 5 -7.29 10.46 -5.65
C PHE A 5 -8.59 11.26 -5.71
N LYS A 6 -9.63 10.81 -5.00
CA LYS A 6 -10.93 11.51 -4.95
C LYS A 6 -10.80 12.90 -4.33
N SER A 7 -9.96 13.08 -3.32
CA SER A 7 -9.76 14.37 -2.68
C SER A 7 -8.99 15.34 -3.57
N SER A 8 -7.97 14.87 -4.29
CA SER A 8 -7.14 15.72 -5.15
C SER A 8 -7.81 16.04 -6.49
N TYR A 9 -8.38 15.03 -7.17
CA TYR A 9 -8.95 15.18 -8.50
C TYR A 9 -10.47 15.42 -8.50
N GLY A 10 -11.17 14.99 -7.45
CA GLY A 10 -12.63 15.03 -7.34
C GLY A 10 -13.29 13.66 -7.56
N PRO A 11 -14.56 13.52 -7.15
CA PRO A 11 -15.31 12.28 -7.31
C PRO A 11 -15.65 12.03 -8.78
N SER A 12 -15.41 10.80 -9.27
CA SER A 12 -15.96 10.36 -10.56
C SER A 12 -17.35 9.75 -10.38
N ARG A 13 -18.31 10.22 -11.18
CA ARG A 13 -19.69 9.68 -11.23
C ARG A 13 -19.87 8.59 -12.28
N GLY A 14 -18.85 8.32 -13.10
CA GLY A 14 -18.86 7.33 -14.18
C GLY A 14 -17.70 6.34 -14.11
N PRO A 15 -17.71 5.27 -14.93
CA PRO A 15 -16.65 4.27 -14.95
C PRO A 15 -15.31 4.86 -15.41
N ASN A 16 -15.35 5.95 -16.16
CA ASN A 16 -14.19 6.62 -16.75
C ASN A 16 -13.83 7.90 -15.99
N ILE A 17 -12.54 8.26 -16.07
CA ILE A 17 -12.02 9.56 -15.62
C ILE A 17 -11.61 10.32 -16.89
N PRO A 18 -12.25 11.45 -17.24
CA PRO A 18 -12.07 12.10 -18.54
C PRO A 18 -10.61 12.42 -18.89
N LEU A 19 -9.83 12.94 -17.93
CA LEU A 19 -8.40 13.20 -18.13
C LEU A 19 -7.62 11.94 -18.52
N LEU A 20 -7.85 10.84 -17.80
CA LEU A 20 -7.10 9.59 -18.00
C LEU A 20 -7.45 8.94 -19.34
N VAL A 21 -8.73 8.99 -19.72
CA VAL A 21 -9.19 8.54 -21.04
C VAL A 21 -8.56 9.39 -22.15
N ARG A 22 -8.65 10.72 -22.04
CA ARG A 22 -8.05 11.65 -23.00
C ARG A 22 -6.55 11.44 -23.16
N PHE A 23 -5.85 11.17 -22.06
CA PHE A 23 -4.41 10.88 -22.08
C PHE A 23 -4.10 9.55 -22.79
N ARG A 24 -4.82 8.49 -22.42
CA ARG A 24 -4.65 7.16 -23.05
C ARG A 24 -4.89 7.21 -24.56
N ASP A 25 -5.98 7.85 -24.98
CA ASP A 25 -6.40 7.87 -26.38
C ASP A 25 -5.43 8.71 -27.25
N ARG A 26 -4.68 9.64 -26.63
CA ARG A 26 -3.64 10.45 -27.30
C ARG A 26 -2.23 9.88 -27.13
N TRP A 27 -2.06 8.71 -26.51
CA TRP A 27 -0.75 8.15 -26.20
C TRP A 27 0.16 7.98 -27.43
N SER A 28 -0.41 7.58 -28.58
CA SER A 28 0.35 7.43 -29.83
C SER A 28 0.89 8.74 -30.40
N LEU A 29 0.40 9.89 -29.94
CA LEU A 29 0.82 11.23 -30.37
C LEU A 29 1.81 11.89 -29.41
N ILE A 30 2.11 11.25 -28.27
CA ILE A 30 3.04 11.76 -27.25
C ILE A 30 4.45 11.31 -27.62
N ASP A 31 5.37 12.27 -27.69
CA ASP A 31 6.80 12.01 -27.80
C ASP A 31 7.32 11.50 -26.46
N GLN A 32 7.63 10.20 -26.40
CA GLN A 32 8.10 9.54 -25.18
C GLN A 32 9.53 9.94 -24.79
N SER A 33 10.28 10.61 -25.68
CA SER A 33 11.60 11.16 -25.38
C SER A 33 11.55 12.52 -24.68
N SER A 34 10.41 13.23 -24.79
CA SER A 34 10.22 14.57 -24.24
C SER A 34 9.35 14.53 -22.98
N TRP A 35 10.00 14.42 -21.82
CA TRP A 35 9.34 14.43 -20.52
C TRP A 35 10.09 15.33 -19.53
N SER A 36 9.47 15.61 -18.39
CA SER A 36 10.09 16.39 -17.32
C SER A 36 9.76 15.79 -15.97
N SER A 37 10.75 15.60 -15.10
CA SER A 37 10.53 15.14 -13.72
C SER A 37 9.86 16.22 -12.85
N ALA A 38 9.72 15.95 -11.55
CA ALA A 38 9.33 16.95 -10.57
C ALA A 38 10.42 18.01 -10.33
N MET A 39 11.69 17.67 -10.60
CA MET A 39 12.85 18.53 -10.33
C MET A 39 12.93 19.76 -11.26
N GLU A 40 12.25 19.73 -12.40
CA GLU A 40 12.16 20.82 -13.39
C GLU A 40 11.00 21.77 -13.10
N LYS A 41 10.23 21.54 -12.03
CA LYS A 41 9.23 22.48 -11.53
C LYS A 41 9.74 23.11 -10.24
N ASP A 42 10.03 24.41 -10.27
CA ASP A 42 10.67 25.15 -9.17
C ASP A 42 10.04 24.88 -7.78
N SER A 43 8.71 24.88 -7.69
CA SER A 43 8.01 24.65 -6.42
C SER A 43 8.22 23.24 -5.87
N LEU A 44 8.28 22.23 -6.73
CA LEU A 44 8.56 20.86 -6.33
C LEU A 44 10.04 20.63 -6.11
N HIS A 45 10.90 21.25 -6.91
CA HIS A 45 12.33 21.23 -6.72
C HIS A 45 12.69 21.71 -5.31
N ALA A 46 12.24 22.91 -4.93
CA ALA A 46 12.48 23.47 -3.61
C ALA A 46 11.93 22.60 -2.47
N LEU A 47 10.76 21.97 -2.67
CA LEU A 47 10.17 21.08 -1.69
C LEU A 47 10.99 19.78 -1.53
N LEU A 48 11.40 19.18 -2.65
CA LEU A 48 12.10 17.90 -2.74
C LEU A 48 13.59 17.98 -2.40
N THR A 49 14.22 19.15 -2.52
CA THR A 49 15.61 19.37 -2.07
C THR A 49 15.67 20.05 -0.70
N GLY A 50 14.54 20.59 -0.22
CA GLY A 50 14.38 21.17 1.11
C GLY A 50 13.69 20.21 2.07
N ALA A 51 12.41 20.49 2.38
CA ALA A 51 11.68 19.82 3.46
C ALA A 51 11.49 18.30 3.27
N LEU A 52 11.50 17.81 2.03
CA LEU A 52 11.30 16.38 1.71
C LEU A 52 12.58 15.73 1.16
N SER A 53 13.76 16.32 1.36
CA SER A 53 15.04 15.80 0.84
C SER A 53 15.35 14.40 1.33
N GLU A 54 15.23 14.17 2.64
CA GLU A 54 15.48 12.85 3.24
C GLU A 54 14.51 11.79 2.70
N HIS A 55 13.21 12.12 2.61
CA HIS A 55 12.20 11.21 2.05
C HIS A 55 12.46 10.92 0.57
N ARG A 56 12.90 11.92 -0.20
CA ARG A 56 13.27 11.77 -1.61
C ARG A 56 14.46 10.84 -1.77
N GLU A 57 15.54 11.08 -1.03
CA GLU A 57 16.77 10.26 -1.13
C GLU A 57 16.50 8.82 -0.73
N ARG A 58 15.74 8.62 0.37
CA ARG A 58 15.31 7.30 0.80
C ARG A 58 14.47 6.60 -0.26
N ALA A 59 13.46 7.28 -0.82
CA ALA A 59 12.62 6.71 -1.88
C ALA A 59 13.43 6.38 -3.15
N LEU A 60 14.38 7.24 -3.57
CA LEU A 60 15.25 6.97 -4.71
C LEU A 60 16.11 5.73 -4.47
N HIS A 61 16.70 5.59 -3.30
CA HIS A 61 17.51 4.43 -2.93
C HIS A 61 16.67 3.13 -2.90
N GLU A 62 15.52 3.15 -2.21
CA GLU A 62 14.61 2.01 -2.10
C GLU A 62 14.08 1.57 -3.48
N LEU A 63 13.65 2.52 -4.32
CA LEU A 63 13.15 2.23 -5.66
C LEU A 63 14.26 1.67 -6.55
N LYS A 64 15.46 2.28 -6.56
CA LYS A 64 16.58 1.79 -7.37
C LYS A 64 16.98 0.37 -6.97
N SER A 65 17.14 0.13 -5.66
CA SER A 65 17.47 -1.21 -5.14
C SER A 65 16.41 -2.25 -5.49
N ALA A 66 15.13 -1.89 -5.39
CA ALA A 66 14.02 -2.79 -5.75
C ALA A 66 14.01 -3.16 -7.24
N LEU A 67 14.32 -2.19 -8.10
CA LEU A 67 14.22 -2.32 -9.55
C LEU A 67 15.45 -3.01 -10.18
N GLU A 68 16.64 -2.84 -9.59
CA GLU A 68 17.86 -3.56 -9.98
C GLU A 68 17.89 -4.99 -9.39
N GLY A 69 17.16 -5.23 -8.30
CA GLY A 69 17.25 -6.43 -7.47
C GLY A 69 16.50 -7.68 -7.94
N GLY A 70 15.66 -7.63 -8.99
CA GLY A 70 15.14 -8.86 -9.61
C GLY A 70 13.69 -8.85 -10.09
N THR A 71 13.20 -10.07 -10.40
CA THR A 71 11.93 -10.37 -11.04
C THR A 71 10.73 -9.99 -10.16
N HIS A 72 9.98 -8.99 -10.61
CA HIS A 72 8.72 -8.64 -9.96
C HIS A 72 7.63 -9.68 -10.26
N PRO A 73 6.76 -10.00 -9.28
CA PRO A 73 5.71 -10.99 -9.47
C PRO A 73 4.59 -10.54 -10.43
N ARG A 74 4.55 -9.25 -10.81
CA ARG A 74 3.60 -8.68 -11.77
C ARG A 74 4.24 -7.57 -12.57
N GLU A 75 3.86 -7.44 -13.83
CA GLU A 75 4.37 -6.41 -14.75
C GLU A 75 4.08 -4.98 -14.29
N ASP A 76 2.99 -4.73 -13.54
CA ASP A 76 2.68 -3.39 -13.02
C ASP A 76 3.81 -2.82 -12.15
N TYR A 77 4.61 -3.68 -11.49
CA TYR A 77 5.72 -3.25 -10.63
C TYR A 77 6.87 -2.68 -11.45
N GLU A 78 6.99 -3.00 -12.74
CA GLU A 78 7.97 -2.35 -13.61
C GLU A 78 7.64 -0.86 -13.82
N GLU A 79 6.39 -0.44 -13.61
CA GLU A 79 6.00 0.96 -13.66
C GLU A 79 6.45 1.75 -12.42
N LEU A 80 7.08 1.10 -11.42
CA LEU A 80 7.77 1.77 -10.30
C LEU A 80 8.90 2.68 -10.78
N TRP A 81 9.49 2.38 -11.95
CA TRP A 81 10.46 3.26 -12.62
C TRP A 81 9.90 4.67 -12.85
N LEU A 82 8.59 4.84 -13.01
CA LEU A 82 7.98 6.17 -13.12
C LEU A 82 8.11 7.00 -11.85
N SER A 83 7.99 6.37 -10.67
CA SER A 83 8.21 7.05 -9.39
C SER A 83 9.66 7.47 -9.23
N TYR A 84 10.59 6.61 -9.67
CA TYR A 84 12.02 6.93 -9.68
C TYR A 84 12.34 8.11 -10.60
N LEU A 85 11.85 8.09 -11.84
CA LEU A 85 11.98 9.20 -12.79
C LEU A 85 11.34 10.48 -12.28
N PHE A 86 10.14 10.40 -11.69
CA PHE A 86 9.45 11.56 -11.12
C PHE A 86 10.28 12.29 -10.06
N LEU A 87 10.99 11.53 -9.21
CA LEU A 87 11.87 12.07 -8.18
C LEU A 87 13.23 12.56 -8.72
N GLY A 88 13.46 12.48 -10.04
CA GLY A 88 14.70 12.90 -10.69
C GLY A 88 15.79 11.84 -10.71
N GLY A 89 15.42 10.55 -10.60
CA GLY A 89 16.33 9.46 -10.90
C GLY A 89 16.60 9.35 -12.40
N ASP A 90 17.78 8.80 -12.76
CA ASP A 90 18.21 8.63 -14.16
C ASP A 90 18.20 7.16 -14.55
N LEU A 91 17.51 6.85 -15.66
CA LEU A 91 17.40 5.50 -16.24
C LEU A 91 18.16 5.35 -17.55
N GLY A 92 18.89 6.38 -17.96
CA GLY A 92 19.57 6.42 -19.24
C GLY A 92 18.60 6.50 -20.42
N LYS A 93 19.18 6.53 -21.63
CA LYS A 93 18.43 6.78 -22.88
C LYS A 93 17.65 5.58 -23.40
N ASP A 94 17.88 4.39 -22.86
CA ASP A 94 17.28 3.15 -23.34
C ASP A 94 15.95 2.81 -22.68
N TYR A 95 15.56 3.54 -21.63
CA TYR A 95 14.26 3.35 -20.98
C TYR A 95 13.10 3.68 -21.93
N ARG A 96 12.14 2.76 -22.02
CA ARG A 96 10.94 2.92 -22.85
C ARG A 96 9.68 2.97 -21.99
N PHE A 97 8.88 4.01 -22.16
CA PHE A 97 7.61 4.12 -21.47
C PHE A 97 6.61 3.11 -22.03
N ARG A 98 6.07 2.27 -21.14
CA ARG A 98 4.97 1.36 -21.47
C ARG A 98 3.70 2.17 -21.77
N ALA A 99 2.84 1.67 -22.66
CA ALA A 99 1.55 2.30 -22.94
C ALA A 99 0.65 2.29 -21.69
N PRO A 100 -0.22 3.30 -21.48
CA PRO A 100 -1.19 3.30 -20.39
C PRO A 100 -2.14 2.11 -20.51
N GLY A 101 -2.11 1.22 -19.51
CA GLY A 101 -2.94 0.02 -19.47
C GLY A 101 -4.41 0.31 -19.12
N ALA A 102 -5.24 -0.72 -19.19
CA ALA A 102 -6.64 -0.60 -18.77
C ALA A 102 -6.77 -0.30 -17.28
N PHE A 103 -7.58 0.70 -16.91
CA PHE A 103 -7.88 1.00 -15.51
C PHE A 103 -9.36 0.73 -15.18
N HIS A 104 -9.61 0.24 -13.97
CA HIS A 104 -10.95 0.10 -13.39
C HIS A 104 -11.03 0.94 -12.12
N GLN A 105 -12.23 1.36 -11.71
CA GLN A 105 -12.41 2.24 -10.54
C GLN A 105 -11.82 1.68 -9.24
N ALA A 106 -11.82 0.35 -9.09
CA ALA A 106 -11.28 -0.37 -7.93
C ALA A 106 -9.75 -0.58 -7.95
N ARG A 107 -9.08 -0.42 -9.10
CA ARG A 107 -7.62 -0.60 -9.23
C ARG A 107 -6.90 0.73 -9.05
N TRP A 108 -6.56 1.03 -7.81
CA TRP A 108 -5.99 2.33 -7.46
C TRP A 108 -4.55 2.53 -7.96
N MET A 109 -3.74 1.47 -8.04
CA MET A 109 -2.37 1.59 -8.55
C MET A 109 -2.34 2.07 -10.00
N ALA A 110 -3.24 1.56 -10.84
CA ALA A 110 -3.38 2.03 -12.22
C ALA A 110 -3.61 3.56 -12.26
N LYS A 111 -4.46 4.11 -11.39
CA LYS A 111 -4.68 5.56 -11.31
C LYS A 111 -3.43 6.33 -10.86
N GLY A 112 -2.61 5.75 -9.98
CA GLY A 112 -1.32 6.31 -9.59
C GLY A 112 -0.31 6.32 -10.74
N ILE A 113 -0.20 5.21 -11.48
CA ILE A 113 0.63 5.11 -12.71
C ILE A 113 0.20 6.17 -13.73
N TYR A 114 -1.11 6.30 -13.95
CA TYR A 114 -1.66 7.34 -14.82
C TYR A 114 -1.30 8.74 -14.35
N ALA A 115 -1.39 9.04 -13.05
CA ALA A 115 -1.03 10.35 -12.51
C ALA A 115 0.45 10.68 -12.78
N LEU A 116 1.35 9.73 -12.54
CA LEU A 116 2.77 9.87 -12.84
C LEU A 116 3.02 10.13 -14.33
N LYS A 117 2.44 9.33 -15.22
CA LYS A 117 2.60 9.51 -16.68
C LYS A 117 2.06 10.87 -17.14
N VAL A 118 0.87 11.26 -16.70
CA VAL A 118 0.29 12.56 -17.05
C VAL A 118 1.18 13.70 -16.57
N PHE A 119 1.74 13.60 -15.37
CA PHE A 119 2.65 14.62 -14.85
C PHE A 119 3.98 14.68 -15.61
N LEU A 120 4.60 13.54 -15.91
CA LEU A 120 5.87 13.47 -16.64
C LEU A 120 5.73 14.07 -18.05
N PHE A 121 4.59 13.82 -18.72
CA PHE A 121 4.29 14.35 -20.06
C PHE A 121 3.47 15.64 -20.05
N ARG A 122 3.42 16.37 -18.92
CA ARG A 122 2.58 17.57 -18.75
C ARG A 122 2.80 18.65 -19.83
N GLY A 123 4.00 18.75 -20.40
CA GLY A 123 4.30 19.71 -21.48
C GLY A 123 3.58 19.41 -22.80
N GLN A 124 3.14 18.16 -23.00
CA GLN A 124 2.46 17.70 -24.23
C GLN A 124 0.95 17.49 -24.03
N VAL A 125 0.47 17.58 -22.79
CA VAL A 125 -0.94 17.37 -22.42
C VAL A 125 -1.57 18.70 -22.05
N LYS A 126 -2.70 19.04 -22.69
CA LYS A 126 -3.51 20.21 -22.30
C LYS A 126 -4.17 19.92 -20.94
N LEU A 127 -3.63 20.49 -19.87
CA LEU A 127 -4.10 20.35 -18.49
C LEU A 127 -4.68 21.67 -17.98
N THR A 128 -5.79 21.61 -17.24
CA THR A 128 -6.19 22.76 -16.41
C THR A 128 -5.26 22.89 -15.20
N ALA A 129 -5.23 24.06 -14.57
CA ALA A 129 -4.45 24.26 -13.34
C ALA A 129 -4.85 23.27 -12.23
N GLN A 130 -6.15 22.97 -12.12
CA GLN A 130 -6.67 21.99 -11.16
C GLN A 130 -6.24 20.57 -11.51
N GLU A 131 -6.30 20.17 -12.79
CA GLU A 131 -5.84 18.85 -13.24
C GLU A 131 -4.35 18.67 -12.95
N LEU A 132 -3.54 19.68 -13.26
CA LEU A 132 -2.11 19.66 -13.02
C LEU A 132 -1.79 19.52 -11.52
N GLN A 133 -2.43 20.32 -10.66
CA GLN A 133 -2.21 20.24 -9.21
C GLN A 133 -2.65 18.89 -8.65
N ALA A 134 -3.75 18.32 -9.16
CA ALA A 134 -4.20 17.00 -8.73
C ALA A 134 -3.19 15.91 -9.12
N MET A 135 -2.67 15.93 -10.35
CA MET A 135 -1.66 14.97 -10.79
C MET A 135 -0.35 15.13 -10.03
N GLU A 136 0.03 16.35 -9.68
CA GLU A 136 1.16 16.62 -8.80
C GLU A 136 0.98 16.00 -7.41
N ASP A 137 -0.11 16.33 -6.73
CA ASP A 137 -0.38 15.87 -5.35
C ASP A 137 -0.43 14.33 -5.29
N ILE A 138 -1.07 13.70 -6.28
CA ILE A 138 -1.14 12.24 -6.37
C ILE A 138 0.24 11.64 -6.69
N SER A 139 0.97 12.21 -7.65
CA SER A 139 2.29 11.70 -8.04
C SER A 139 3.30 11.81 -6.90
N LEU A 140 3.28 12.91 -6.16
CA LEU A 140 4.13 13.14 -5.00
C LEU A 140 3.85 12.10 -3.90
N PHE A 141 2.57 11.85 -3.60
CA PHE A 141 2.16 10.81 -2.66
C PHE A 141 2.56 9.41 -3.11
N VAL A 142 2.37 9.11 -4.40
CA VAL A 142 2.73 7.81 -4.94
C VAL A 142 4.23 7.59 -4.88
N ALA A 143 5.01 8.54 -5.39
CA ALA A 143 6.45 8.38 -5.53
C ALA A 143 7.19 8.39 -4.19
N LEU A 144 6.82 9.25 -3.24
CA LEU A 144 7.52 9.35 -1.95
C LEU A 144 7.12 8.27 -0.94
N LEU A 145 5.85 7.86 -0.94
CA LEU A 145 5.34 6.99 0.13
C LEU A 145 4.76 5.68 -0.40
N TYR A 146 3.85 5.73 -1.36
CA TYR A 146 3.07 4.54 -1.71
C TYR A 146 3.88 3.49 -2.47
N ALA A 147 4.75 3.91 -3.39
CA ALA A 147 5.47 3.05 -4.32
C ALA A 147 6.39 2.06 -3.59
N THR A 148 7.17 2.54 -2.60
CA THR A 148 8.10 1.68 -1.85
C THR A 148 7.36 0.68 -0.96
N LYS A 149 6.27 1.11 -0.31
CA LYS A 149 5.41 0.22 0.49
C LYS A 149 4.66 -0.80 -0.37
N TRP A 150 4.29 -0.41 -1.59
CA TRP A 150 3.68 -1.32 -2.54
C TRP A 150 4.66 -2.38 -3.06
N ASN A 151 5.92 -2.00 -3.30
CA ASN A 151 6.99 -2.94 -3.62
C ASN A 151 7.14 -4.02 -2.55
N GLU A 152 7.16 -3.62 -1.27
CA GLU A 152 7.32 -4.53 -0.14
C GLU A 152 6.02 -5.24 0.29
N ALA A 153 4.88 -4.98 -0.35
CA ALA A 153 3.60 -5.57 0.03
C ALA A 153 3.56 -7.11 -0.08
N MET A 154 4.50 -7.70 -0.83
CA MET A 154 4.67 -9.14 -0.98
C MET A 154 5.53 -9.78 0.10
N VAL A 155 6.10 -8.98 1.03
CA VAL A 155 6.93 -9.45 2.15
C VAL A 155 6.11 -9.30 3.44
N PRO A 156 5.41 -10.37 3.90
CA PRO A 156 4.49 -10.27 5.03
C PRO A 156 5.16 -9.80 6.33
N GLN A 157 6.44 -10.12 6.52
CA GLN A 157 7.22 -9.73 7.70
C GLN A 157 7.46 -8.22 7.77
N ARG A 158 7.51 -7.53 6.60
CA ARG A 158 7.68 -6.07 6.52
C ARG A 158 6.35 -5.32 6.66
N ALA A 159 5.21 -5.99 6.46
CA ALA A 159 3.90 -5.34 6.45
C ALA A 159 3.60 -4.51 7.72
N PRO A 160 3.84 -5.00 8.96
CA PRO A 160 3.57 -4.20 10.17
C PRO A 160 4.46 -2.96 10.28
N LEU A 161 5.75 -3.08 9.95
CA LEU A 161 6.69 -1.97 9.94
C LEU A 161 6.28 -0.93 8.89
N ASN A 162 5.93 -1.38 7.70
CA ASN A 162 5.48 -0.52 6.61
C ASN A 162 4.20 0.24 6.95
N ASP A 163 3.23 -0.40 7.58
CA ASP A 163 2.02 0.26 8.06
C ASP A 163 2.36 1.40 9.04
N LEU A 164 3.32 1.16 9.94
CA LEU A 164 3.71 2.13 10.99
C LEU A 164 4.52 3.31 10.44
N LEU A 165 5.52 3.04 9.60
CA LEU A 165 6.29 4.08 8.92
C LEU A 165 5.38 4.95 8.05
N PHE A 166 4.45 4.31 7.33
CA PHE A 166 3.46 5.01 6.52
C PHE A 166 2.56 5.90 7.38
N MET A 167 2.07 5.42 8.53
CA MET A 167 1.28 6.24 9.46
C MET A 167 2.06 7.43 10.02
N ARG A 168 3.32 7.23 10.40
CA ARG A 168 4.18 8.29 10.94
C ARG A 168 4.40 9.40 9.92
N ASP A 169 4.76 9.04 8.68
CA ASP A 169 4.99 10.05 7.64
C ASP A 169 3.69 10.82 7.36
N LEU A 170 2.56 10.12 7.33
CA LEU A 170 1.24 10.74 7.18
C LEU A 170 0.86 11.67 8.34
N SER A 171 1.16 11.31 9.60
CA SER A 171 0.87 12.16 10.76
C SER A 171 1.72 13.43 10.79
N ARG A 172 2.89 13.42 10.14
CA ARG A 172 3.74 14.61 9.93
C ARG A 172 3.30 15.47 8.75
N GLY A 173 2.20 15.11 8.09
CA GLY A 173 1.68 15.85 6.94
C GLY A 173 2.43 15.55 5.64
N ILE A 174 3.13 14.42 5.52
CA ILE A 174 3.93 14.07 4.34
C ILE A 174 3.08 13.32 3.31
N PRO A 175 3.25 13.60 2.00
CA PRO A 175 4.14 14.64 1.45
C PRO A 175 3.52 16.03 1.45
N LYS A 176 2.22 16.14 1.70
CA LYS A 176 1.48 17.40 1.76
C LYS A 176 0.35 17.26 2.79
N PRO A 177 0.14 18.23 3.71
CA PRO A 177 -0.79 18.06 4.83
C PRO A 177 -2.20 17.60 4.43
N GLY A 178 -2.83 18.27 3.46
CA GLY A 178 -4.18 17.90 3.01
C GLY A 178 -4.27 16.50 2.38
N VAL A 179 -3.23 16.06 1.67
CA VAL A 179 -3.17 14.70 1.10
C VAL A 179 -2.93 13.69 2.20
N ALA A 180 -2.04 14.01 3.13
CA ALA A 180 -1.65 13.17 4.24
C ALA A 180 -2.82 12.90 5.18
N ASP A 181 -3.62 13.91 5.52
CA ASP A 181 -4.80 13.78 6.37
C ASP A 181 -5.84 12.84 5.77
N VAL A 182 -6.10 12.97 4.47
CA VAL A 182 -7.05 12.12 3.75
C VAL A 182 -6.53 10.68 3.70
N ALA A 183 -5.25 10.51 3.40
CA ALA A 183 -4.60 9.20 3.40
C ALA A 183 -4.65 8.56 4.80
N LEU A 184 -4.32 9.30 5.85
CA LEU A 184 -4.32 8.83 7.24
C LEU A 184 -5.71 8.43 7.69
N LYS A 185 -6.73 9.25 7.39
CA LYS A 185 -8.13 8.92 7.67
C LYS A 185 -8.60 7.66 6.94
N ALA A 186 -8.17 7.46 5.70
CA ALA A 186 -8.46 6.23 4.95
C ALA A 186 -7.72 5.04 5.55
N PHE A 187 -6.44 5.20 5.87
CA PHE A 187 -5.59 4.16 6.43
C PHE A 187 -6.11 3.67 7.78
N ARG A 188 -6.50 4.59 8.67
CA ARG A 188 -7.14 4.30 9.97
C ARG A 188 -8.45 3.51 9.86
N ARG A 189 -9.14 3.52 8.71
CA ARG A 189 -10.36 2.71 8.51
C ARG A 189 -10.07 1.25 8.18
N HIS A 190 -8.88 0.95 7.64
CA HIS A 190 -8.57 -0.35 7.03
C HIS A 190 -7.54 -1.19 7.79
N LEU A 191 -6.96 -0.67 8.87
CA LEU A 191 -5.99 -1.41 9.66
C LEU A 191 -6.67 -2.48 10.53
N TRP A 192 -6.35 -3.75 10.26
CA TRP A 192 -6.42 -4.83 11.26
C TRP A 192 -5.55 -4.48 12.48
N THR A 193 -4.45 -3.80 12.22
CA THR A 193 -3.48 -3.22 13.15
C THR A 193 -4.05 -2.08 13.99
N ARG A 194 -5.17 -1.43 13.66
CA ARG A 194 -5.72 -0.35 14.51
C ARG A 194 -6.23 -0.91 15.83
N ARG A 195 -6.89 -2.07 15.80
CA ARG A 195 -7.30 -2.73 17.05
C ARG A 195 -6.08 -3.13 17.84
N THR A 196 -5.13 -3.82 17.19
CA THR A 196 -3.90 -4.27 17.86
C THR A 196 -3.08 -3.10 18.41
N LEU A 197 -2.74 -2.09 17.61
CA LEU A 197 -2.01 -0.89 18.05
C LEU A 197 -2.77 -0.06 19.07
N ASN A 198 -4.09 0.16 18.92
CA ASN A 198 -4.83 0.86 19.96
C ASN A 198 -4.92 0.06 21.26
N SER A 199 -4.92 -1.27 21.19
CA SER A 199 -4.87 -2.12 22.37
C SER A 199 -3.48 -2.19 23.00
N LEU A 200 -2.42 -2.00 22.20
CA LEU A 200 -1.03 -2.00 22.66
C LEU A 200 -0.60 -0.63 23.19
N LEU A 201 -0.88 0.45 22.46
CA LEU A 201 -0.55 1.84 22.78
C LEU A 201 -1.55 2.80 22.09
N PRO A 202 -2.68 3.13 22.74
CA PRO A 202 -3.67 4.03 22.17
C PRO A 202 -3.10 5.44 21.95
N GLY A 203 -3.13 5.93 20.71
CA GLY A 203 -2.75 7.30 20.36
C GLY A 203 -1.25 7.62 20.36
N ARG A 204 -0.37 6.61 20.42
CA ARG A 204 1.10 6.77 20.39
C ARG A 204 1.73 6.18 19.12
N GLU A 205 1.05 6.26 17.98
CA GLU A 205 1.50 5.65 16.72
C GLU A 205 2.87 6.16 16.24
N GLU A 206 3.16 7.45 16.46
CA GLU A 206 4.44 8.06 16.10
C GLU A 206 5.62 7.48 16.90
N GLU A 207 5.40 7.22 18.19
CA GLU A 207 6.43 6.65 19.06
C GLU A 207 6.73 5.20 18.68
N VAL A 208 5.71 4.44 18.30
CA VAL A 208 5.90 3.07 17.81
C VAL A 208 6.65 3.08 16.47
N GLY A 209 6.31 3.99 15.56
CA GLY A 209 7.04 4.15 14.30
C GLY A 209 8.53 4.45 14.52
N THR A 210 8.83 5.31 15.48
CA THR A 210 10.22 5.69 15.85
C THR A 210 10.98 4.54 16.52
N LEU A 211 10.33 3.80 17.42
CA LEU A 211 10.92 2.62 18.07
C LEU A 211 11.36 1.58 17.04
N LEU A 212 10.52 1.31 16.03
CA LEU A 212 10.78 0.26 15.05
C LEU A 212 11.93 0.55 14.07
N GLU A 213 12.37 1.80 13.97
CA GLU A 213 13.57 2.17 13.20
C GLU A 213 14.86 1.94 13.98
N LYS A 214 14.79 1.82 15.30
CA LYS A 214 15.95 1.53 16.16
C LYS A 214 16.29 0.05 16.09
N SER A 215 17.57 -0.28 16.30
CA SER A 215 18.01 -1.67 16.41
C SER A 215 17.21 -2.40 17.50
N PRO A 216 16.73 -3.64 17.26
CA PRO A 216 16.06 -4.45 18.28
C PRO A 216 16.86 -4.61 19.58
N GLU A 217 18.18 -4.48 19.51
CA GLU A 217 19.09 -4.55 20.66
C GLU A 217 18.85 -3.43 21.67
N THR A 218 18.36 -2.26 21.22
CA THR A 218 18.10 -1.13 22.12
C THR A 218 16.69 -1.16 22.71
N TRP A 219 15.80 -2.02 22.20
CA TRP A 219 14.37 -1.98 22.52
C TRP A 219 14.07 -2.23 24.00
N GLU A 220 14.82 -3.10 24.67
CA GLU A 220 14.63 -3.38 26.11
C GLU A 220 14.87 -2.16 27.01
N THR A 221 15.49 -1.10 26.48
CA THR A 221 15.71 0.17 27.20
C THR A 221 14.74 1.28 26.78
N GLU A 222 13.94 1.06 25.74
CA GLU A 222 13.03 2.07 25.20
C GLU A 222 11.70 2.08 25.94
N ALA A 223 11.30 3.25 26.46
CA ALA A 223 10.07 3.41 27.23
C ALA A 223 8.82 2.93 26.47
N THR A 224 8.75 3.22 25.16
CA THR A 224 7.64 2.80 24.29
C THR A 224 7.56 1.28 24.19
N PHE A 225 8.69 0.58 24.08
CA PHE A 225 8.73 -0.89 24.03
C PHE A 225 8.34 -1.51 25.37
N LEU A 226 8.84 -0.96 26.47
CA LEU A 226 8.51 -1.42 27.82
C LEU A 226 7.01 -1.27 28.11
N ASP A 227 6.40 -0.16 27.68
CA ASP A 227 4.96 0.04 27.80
C ASP A 227 4.16 -0.96 26.95
N MET A 228 4.59 -1.21 25.70
CA MET A 228 3.99 -2.25 24.85
C MET A 228 4.10 -3.63 25.49
N LYS A 229 5.30 -3.99 25.97
CA LYS A 229 5.59 -5.28 26.60
C LYS A 229 4.73 -5.49 27.84
N ARG A 230 4.56 -4.44 28.66
CA ARG A 230 3.65 -4.46 29.83
C ARG A 230 2.21 -4.72 29.40
N ASN A 231 1.73 -4.00 28.39
CA ASN A 231 0.35 -4.11 27.93
C ASN A 231 0.07 -5.49 27.31
N VAL A 232 0.98 -6.04 26.49
CA VAL A 232 0.90 -7.42 25.97
C VAL A 232 0.86 -8.44 27.11
N SER A 233 1.71 -8.28 28.12
CA SER A 233 1.79 -9.23 29.24
C SER A 233 0.52 -9.23 30.11
N GLN A 234 -0.24 -8.13 30.10
CA GLN A 234 -1.52 -8.00 30.81
C GLN A 234 -2.71 -8.46 29.97
N MET A 235 -2.54 -8.65 28.66
CA MET A 235 -3.60 -9.18 27.82
C MET A 235 -3.85 -10.64 28.18
N LYS A 236 -5.10 -10.93 28.55
CA LYS A 236 -5.56 -12.31 28.68
C LYS A 236 -5.43 -12.96 27.31
N VAL A 237 -4.55 -13.97 27.20
CA VAL A 237 -4.48 -14.82 26.01
C VAL A 237 -5.76 -15.66 25.99
N VAL A 238 -6.81 -15.08 25.42
CA VAL A 238 -8.01 -15.82 25.06
C VAL A 238 -7.65 -16.61 23.80
N ASN A 239 -7.99 -17.89 23.78
CA ASN A 239 -7.69 -18.78 22.67
C ASN A 239 -8.60 -18.45 21.46
N ASP A 240 -8.40 -17.27 20.89
CA ASP A 240 -9.18 -16.70 19.79
C ASP A 240 -9.08 -17.57 18.52
N ALA A 241 -8.00 -18.36 18.37
CA ALA A 241 -7.91 -19.37 17.32
C ALA A 241 -8.89 -20.53 17.54
N ALA A 242 -9.04 -21.02 18.77
CA ALA A 242 -10.05 -22.04 19.09
C ALA A 242 -11.47 -21.47 19.03
N GLU A 243 -11.70 -20.25 19.54
CA GLU A 243 -13.02 -19.60 19.46
C GLU A 243 -13.43 -19.30 18.01
N ARG A 244 -12.51 -18.81 17.17
CA ARG A 244 -12.74 -18.64 15.73
C ARG A 244 -12.92 -19.99 15.02
N GLY A 245 -12.17 -21.01 15.40
CA GLY A 245 -12.34 -22.37 14.89
C GLY A 245 -13.71 -22.96 15.20
N ILE A 246 -14.19 -22.78 16.44
CA ILE A 246 -15.53 -23.17 16.87
C ILE A 246 -16.59 -22.35 16.14
N ALA A 247 -16.43 -21.03 16.02
CA ALA A 247 -17.38 -20.19 15.31
C ALA A 247 -17.49 -20.56 13.83
N LEU A 248 -16.36 -20.86 13.17
CA LEU A 248 -16.32 -21.31 11.77
C LEU A 248 -16.95 -22.68 11.62
N ALA A 249 -16.65 -23.63 12.51
CA ALA A 249 -17.26 -24.96 12.49
C ALA A 249 -18.78 -24.88 12.70
N THR A 250 -19.24 -24.08 13.65
CA THR A 250 -20.67 -23.88 13.94
C THR A 250 -21.39 -23.23 12.77
N SER A 251 -20.84 -22.15 12.21
CA SER A 251 -21.42 -21.49 11.03
C SER A 251 -21.46 -22.41 9.82
N PHE A 252 -20.39 -23.16 9.54
CA PHE A 252 -20.37 -24.11 8.42
C PHE A 252 -21.35 -25.27 8.62
N ASN A 253 -21.41 -25.86 9.82
CA ASN A 253 -22.35 -26.94 10.13
C ASN A 253 -23.80 -26.49 10.01
N SER A 254 -24.13 -25.26 10.44
CA SER A 254 -25.48 -24.69 10.30
C SER A 254 -25.93 -24.43 8.86
N ILE A 255 -24.99 -24.32 7.91
CA ILE A 255 -25.30 -24.23 6.47
C ILE A 255 -25.73 -25.60 5.93
N ILE A 256 -25.11 -26.68 6.40
CA ILE A 256 -25.37 -28.04 5.94
C ILE A 256 -26.67 -28.57 6.53
N THR A 257 -26.84 -28.49 7.85
CA THR A 257 -28.03 -28.98 8.54
C THR A 257 -28.26 -28.29 9.88
N LYS A 258 -29.54 -28.15 10.25
CA LYS A 258 -29.99 -27.62 11.55
C LYS A 258 -30.35 -28.73 12.55
N ASP A 259 -30.31 -29.99 12.11
CA ASP A 259 -30.59 -31.15 12.95
C ASP A 259 -29.34 -31.56 13.76
N GLU A 260 -29.44 -31.55 15.08
CA GLU A 260 -28.30 -31.82 15.99
C GLU A 260 -27.75 -33.24 15.82
N VAL A 261 -28.60 -34.23 15.53
CA VAL A 261 -28.18 -35.63 15.35
C VAL A 261 -27.31 -35.77 14.10
N GLN A 262 -27.69 -35.13 13.00
CA GLN A 262 -26.89 -35.07 11.79
C GLN A 262 -25.58 -34.31 11.99
N GLN A 263 -25.57 -33.22 12.76
CA GLN A 263 -24.33 -32.49 13.09
C GLN A 263 -23.35 -33.38 13.87
N GLN A 264 -23.84 -34.13 14.86
CA GLN A 264 -23.01 -35.07 15.62
C GLN A 264 -22.45 -36.18 14.73
N TYR A 265 -23.23 -36.67 13.77
CA TYR A 265 -22.77 -37.68 12.81
C TYR A 265 -21.70 -37.14 11.86
N LEU A 266 -21.88 -35.91 11.35
CA LEU A 266 -20.91 -35.23 10.50
C LEU A 266 -19.56 -35.09 11.19
N LEU A 267 -19.54 -34.70 12.47
CA LEU A 267 -18.30 -34.60 13.25
C LEU A 267 -17.58 -35.94 13.37
N LYS A 268 -18.33 -37.05 13.52
CA LYS A 268 -17.74 -38.41 13.55
C LYS A 268 -17.13 -38.80 12.21
N VAL A 269 -17.77 -38.44 11.10
CA VAL A 269 -17.27 -38.71 9.74
C VAL A 269 -15.99 -37.91 9.48
N VAL A 270 -16.00 -36.60 9.78
CA VAL A 270 -14.81 -35.74 9.63
C VAL A 270 -13.65 -36.25 10.50
N ALA A 271 -13.91 -36.65 11.75
CA ALA A 271 -12.89 -37.18 12.64
C ALA A 271 -12.35 -38.55 12.21
N LYS A 272 -13.17 -39.38 11.55
CA LYS A 272 -12.71 -40.65 10.95
C LYS A 272 -11.83 -40.35 9.73
N HIS A 273 -12.32 -39.51 8.82
CA HIS A 273 -11.59 -39.14 7.61
C HIS A 273 -10.24 -38.50 7.91
N ARG A 274 -10.16 -37.62 8.93
CA ARG A 274 -8.89 -36.99 9.34
C ARG A 274 -7.89 -37.95 10.00
N ARG A 275 -8.36 -39.08 10.55
CA ARG A 275 -7.48 -40.16 11.02
C ARG A 275 -6.96 -41.00 9.86
N GLU A 276 -7.77 -41.21 8.83
CA GLU A 276 -7.41 -41.96 7.63
C GLU A 276 -6.53 -41.14 6.68
N GLN A 277 -6.71 -39.82 6.65
CA GLN A 277 -5.92 -38.87 5.85
C GLN A 277 -5.38 -37.73 6.74
N PRO A 278 -4.17 -37.89 7.32
CA PRO A 278 -3.57 -36.88 8.19
C PRO A 278 -3.10 -35.63 7.45
N SER A 279 -2.83 -35.74 6.14
CA SER A 279 -2.36 -34.64 5.32
C SER A 279 -3.48 -33.64 5.04
N THR A 280 -3.17 -32.35 5.19
CA THR A 280 -4.08 -31.24 4.88
C THR A 280 -3.76 -30.58 3.53
N SER A 281 -2.85 -31.15 2.73
CA SER A 281 -2.45 -30.59 1.45
C SER A 281 -3.48 -30.91 0.37
N LYS A 282 -3.78 -29.95 -0.52
CA LYS A 282 -4.73 -30.14 -1.62
C LYS A 282 -4.35 -31.31 -2.55
N ALA A 283 -3.05 -31.59 -2.68
CA ALA A 283 -2.54 -32.71 -3.46
C ALA A 283 -2.96 -34.08 -2.89
N ALA A 284 -3.06 -34.20 -1.56
CA ALA A 284 -3.44 -35.46 -0.91
C ALA A 284 -4.95 -35.80 -1.04
N TYR A 285 -5.78 -34.85 -1.47
CA TYR A 285 -7.21 -35.05 -1.71
C TYR A 285 -7.56 -35.18 -3.20
N MET A 286 -6.56 -35.13 -4.10
CA MET A 286 -6.75 -35.21 -5.55
C MET A 286 -6.12 -36.47 -6.18
N GLU A 287 -5.72 -37.44 -5.35
CA GLU A 287 -5.54 -38.85 -5.75
C GLU A 287 -6.84 -39.63 -5.50
#